data_AF-A0A7Y2HU28-F1
#
_entry.id   AF-A0A7Y2HU28-F1
#
_cell.length_a   1.000
_cell.length_b   1.000
_cell.length_c   1.000
_cell.angle_alpha   90.00
_cell.angle_beta   90.00
_cell.angle_gamma   90.00
#
_symmetry.space_group_name_H-M   'P 1'
#
loop_
_entity.id
_entity.type
_entity.pdbx_description
1 polymer ?
#
loop_
_entity_poly.entity_id
_entity_poly.type
_entity_poly.pdbx_seq_one_letter_code
_entity_poly.pdbx_strand_id
1 'polypeptide(L)' 'YVQCHACRRPLGSEDLASPYYREGVSCPRCIDDTDADRRARLEERRRQVALARQRGQPHIGPRK' A
#
# COMPACT_ATOMS: atom_id res chain seq x y z
N TYR A 1 -2.25 -4.77 -14.92
CA TYR A 1 -2.44 -3.51 -14.16
C TYR A 1 -2.62 -3.85 -12.69
N VAL A 2 -1.92 -3.15 -11.80
CA VAL A 2 -1.99 -3.36 -10.34
C VAL A 2 -2.80 -2.24 -9.72
N GLN A 3 -3.67 -2.53 -8.76
CA GLN A 3 -4.40 -1.47 -8.07
C GLN A 3 -3.53 -0.83 -6.97
N CYS A 4 -3.45 0.49 -6.93
CA CYS A 4 -2.87 1.19 -5.81
C CYS A 4 -3.78 1.07 -4.57
N HIS A 5 -3.31 0.44 -3.50
CA HIS A 5 -4.09 0.30 -2.26
C HIS A 5 -4.23 1.62 -1.46
N ALA A 6 -3.53 2.70 -1.84
CA ALA A 6 -3.68 4.02 -1.24
C ALA A 6 -4.84 4.81 -1.85
N CYS A 7 -4.91 4.88 -3.19
CA CYS A 7 -5.88 5.71 -3.93
C CYS A 7 -6.87 4.93 -4.80
N ARG A 8 -6.80 3.59 -4.82
CA ARG A 8 -7.62 2.66 -5.61
C ARG A 8 -7.54 2.81 -7.14
N ARG A 9 -6.64 3.65 -7.65
CA ARG A 9 -6.39 3.81 -9.09
C ARG A 9 -5.60 2.61 -9.65
N PRO A 10 -5.86 2.21 -10.91
CA PRO A 10 -5.03 1.23 -11.60
C PRO A 10 -3.66 1.84 -11.95
N LEU A 11 -2.61 1.04 -11.78
CA LEU A 11 -1.22 1.36 -12.08
C LEU A 11 -0.72 0.47 -13.23
N GLY A 12 -0.02 1.09 -14.18
CA GLY A 12 0.74 0.41 -15.22
C GLY A 12 2.12 -0.04 -14.72
N SER A 13 2.89 -0.68 -15.60
CA SER A 13 4.29 -1.07 -15.32
C SER A 13 5.17 0.15 -15.03
N GLU A 14 4.99 1.25 -15.76
CA GLU A 14 5.74 2.49 -15.57
C GLU A 14 5.45 3.14 -14.21
N ASP A 15 4.18 3.13 -13.78
CA ASP A 15 3.80 3.60 -12.45
C ASP A 15 4.46 2.78 -11.33
N LEU A 16 4.63 1.46 -11.54
CA LEU A 16 5.26 0.55 -10.58
C LEU A 16 6.79 0.70 -10.54
N ALA A 17 7.40 1.07 -11.67
CA ALA A 17 8.84 1.32 -11.77
C ALA A 17 9.27 2.69 -11.23
N SER A 18 8.30 3.58 -10.99
CA SER A 18 8.57 4.93 -10.50
C SER A 18 9.13 4.94 -9.06
N PRO A 19 10.08 5.83 -8.74
CA PRO A 19 10.61 5.97 -7.38
C PRO A 19 9.55 6.40 -6.35
N TYR A 20 8.42 6.95 -6.80
CA TYR A 20 7.31 7.38 -5.94
C TYR A 20 6.34 6.24 -5.57
N TYR A 21 6.50 5.07 -6.20
CA TYR A 21 5.69 3.92 -5.88
C TYR A 21 6.17 3.23 -4.61
N ARG A 22 5.27 3.12 -3.63
CA ARG A 22 5.45 2.33 -2.42
C ARG A 22 4.23 1.46 -2.23
N GLU A 23 4.40 0.13 -2.35
CA GLU A 23 3.31 -0.83 -2.24
C GLU A 23 2.50 -0.61 -0.95
N GLY A 24 1.20 -0.34 -1.10
CA GLY A 24 0.31 -0.10 0.03
C GLY A 24 0.30 1.33 0.57
N VAL A 25 1.26 2.18 0.20
CA VAL A 25 1.49 3.50 0.80
C VAL A 25 1.26 4.64 -0.18
N SER A 26 1.87 4.61 -1.36
CA SER A 26 1.78 5.70 -2.34
C SER A 26 2.01 5.22 -3.76
N CYS A 27 1.54 6.00 -4.73
CA CYS A 27 1.90 5.86 -6.14
C CYS A 27 2.23 7.24 -6.73
N PRO A 28 2.82 7.31 -7.94
CA PRO A 28 3.17 8.57 -8.59
C PRO A 28 1.99 9.52 -8.78
N ARG A 29 0.77 8.97 -8.80
CA ARG A 29 -0.47 9.73 -9.02
C ARG A 29 -1.13 10.25 -7.75
N CYS A 30 -0.71 9.78 -6.58
CA CYS A 30 -1.31 10.18 -5.30
C CYS A 30 -0.30 10.59 -4.23
N ILE A 31 1.00 10.55 -4.53
CA ILE A 31 2.04 10.92 -3.58
C ILE A 31 1.85 12.37 -3.08
N ASP A 32 1.47 13.28 -3.97
CA ASP A 32 1.20 14.68 -3.64
C ASP A 32 -0.21 14.92 -3.05
N ASP A 33 -1.16 14.02 -3.31
CA ASP A 33 -2.55 14.09 -2.83
C ASP A 33 -2.73 13.43 -1.45
N THR A 34 -1.72 12.68 -1.00
CA THR A 34 -1.78 11.94 0.27
C THR A 34 -1.20 12.79 1.39
N ASP A 35 -2.07 13.32 2.24
CA ASP A 35 -1.69 14.02 3.46
C ASP A 35 -0.84 13.15 4.42
N ALA A 36 -0.04 13.79 5.26
CA ALA A 36 0.86 13.13 6.21
C ALA A 36 0.12 12.15 7.15
N ASP A 37 -1.07 12.50 7.65
CA ASP A 37 -1.85 11.61 8.51
C ASP A 37 -2.31 10.35 7.76
N ARG A 38 -2.81 10.53 6.54
CA ARG A 38 -3.24 9.42 5.68
C ARG A 38 -2.06 8.51 5.36
N ARG A 39 -0.89 9.10 5.06
CA ARG A 39 0.33 8.35 4.78
C ARG A 39 0.76 7.51 5.98
N ALA A 40 0.76 8.07 7.19
CA ALA A 40 1.12 7.35 8.41
C ALA A 40 0.21 6.13 8.63
N ARG A 41 -1.11 6.28 8.43
CA ARG A 41 -2.07 5.17 8.53
C ARG A 41 -1.82 4.07 7.49
N LEU A 42 -1.47 4.45 6.26
CA LEU A 42 -1.15 3.51 5.19
C LEU A 42 0.16 2.75 5.46
N GLU A 43 1.18 3.45 5.97
CA GLU A 43 2.47 2.89 6.37
C GLU A 43 2.31 1.90 7.54
N GLU A 44 1.53 2.24 8.57
CA GLU A 44 1.23 1.33 9.66
C GLU A 44 0.47 0.09 9.17
N ARG A 45 -0.58 0.26 8.35
CA ARG A 45 -1.28 -0.89 7.76
C ARG A 45 -0.30 -1.77 6.98
N ARG A 46 0.59 -1.17 6.19
CA ARG A 46 1.61 -1.92 5.43
C ARG A 46 2.57 -2.67 6.36
N ARG A 47 2.97 -2.06 7.47
CA ARG A 47 3.80 -2.69 8.51
C ARG A 47 3.09 -3.88 9.15
N GLN A 48 1.82 -3.73 9.53
CA GLN A 48 1.05 -4.82 10.13
C GLN A 48 0.85 -5.99 9.15
N VAL A 49 0.63 -5.71 7.86
CA VAL A 49 0.64 -6.75 6.80
C VAL A 49 1.98 -7.48 6.74
N ALA A 50 3.09 -6.74 6.75
CA ALA A 50 4.43 -7.33 6.70
C ALA A 50 4.73 -8.19 7.93
N LEU A 51 4.36 -7.72 9.13
CA LEU A 51 4.50 -8.47 10.38
C LEU A 51 3.66 -9.76 10.38
N ALA A 52 2.42 -9.68 9.93
CA ALA A 52 1.55 -10.86 9.81
C ALA A 52 2.12 -11.88 8.81
N ARG A 53 2.62 -11.42 7.65
CA ARG A 53 3.33 -12.26 6.67
C ARG A 53 4.55 -12.94 7.28
N GLN A 54 5.38 -12.20 8.03
CA GLN A 54 6.54 -12.79 8.73
C GLN A 54 6.14 -13.83 9.77
N ARG A 55 5.03 -13.60 10.49
CA ARG A 55 4.50 -14.53 11.48
C ARG A 55 3.77 -15.73 10.87
N GLY A 56 3.60 -15.78 9.55
CA GLY A 56 2.80 -16.80 8.86
C GLY A 56 1.31 -16.76 9.23
N GLN A 57 0.84 -15.64 9.78
CA GLN A 57 -0.53 -15.47 10.24
C GLN A 57 -1.32 -14.61 9.24
N PRO A 58 -2.60 -14.92 8.99
CA PRO A 58 -3.45 -14.08 8.15
C PRO A 58 -3.65 -12.71 8.81
N HIS A 59 -3.38 -11.64 8.06
CA HIS A 59 -3.50 -10.26 8.56
C HIS A 59 -4.95 -9.76 8.62
N ILE A 60 -5.87 -10.35 7.84
CA ILE A 60 -7.27 -9.88 7.72
C ILE A 60 -8.22 -11.09 7.80
N GLY A 61 -9.12 -11.03 8.79
CA GLY A 61 -10.28 -11.90 8.94
C GLY A 61 -10.01 -13.23 9.66
N PRO A 62 -10.97 -13.75 10.45
CA PRO A 62 -10.87 -15.11 10.98
C PRO A 62 -10.79 -16.10 9.80
N ARG A 63 -9.92 -17.10 9.91
CA ARG A 63 -9.95 -18.27 9.01
C ARG A 63 -11.33 -18.91 9.21
N LYS A 64 -12.21 -18.80 8.21
CA LYS A 64 -13.34 -19.74 8.11
C LYS A 64 -12.84 -21.04 7.52
#